data_AF-A0A9P4ILV1-F1
#
_entry.id   AF-A0A9P4ILV1-F1
#
_cell.length_a   1.000
_cell.length_b   1.000
_cell.length_c   1.000
_cell.angle_alpha   90.00
_cell.angle_beta   90.00
_cell.angle_gamma   90.00
#
_symmetry.space_group_name_H-M   'P 1'
#
loop_
_entity.id
_entity.type
_entity.pdbx_description
1 polymer ?
#
loop_
_entity_poly.entity_id
_entity_poly.type
_entity_poly.pdbx_seq_one_letter_code
_entity_poly.pdbx_strand_id
1 'polypeptide(L)'
;MEMGSYRSTIEFPDVYAKQPSSYVRDMDTSHSMDSPLLSPDSARQSLGFTKAAITFRDQLGSIRRKRDSEQTVTSSWVPPTPTLPAKRDSLDRSIKILRIVQSTLTALLSLAIAFMQGRVYYIFLRTKNVPGAWPKTPQLTQTLLLFSVSVSAFTFDICMLFAYLMPNKRFAKKLYRIANGAHYIVTSAKTVAYALTSVVCKLGFNFGNSSGTNTDLWSWTCTAEAAEYADYNQAPSNCDAQTIAWYFALAQIGIELIGVVISLLVMQQKIRKLGQEDGAEENASPSLGNKRYEKLAELSPEVDTELSDVTPDVNATAHF
;
A
#
# COMPACT_ATOMS: atom_id res chain seq x y z
N MET A 1 -22.56 34.99 -32.44
CA MET A 1 -21.53 34.56 -31.47
C MET A 1 -21.14 33.14 -31.83
N GLU A 2 -20.14 33.00 -32.69
CA GLU A 2 -19.56 31.71 -33.06
C GLU A 2 -18.60 31.27 -31.95
N MET A 3 -18.91 30.19 -31.26
CA MET A 3 -17.97 29.57 -30.31
C MET A 3 -16.98 28.74 -31.10
N GLY A 4 -15.77 29.27 -31.29
CA GLY A 4 -14.64 28.58 -31.88
C GLY A 4 -14.26 27.34 -31.06
N SER A 5 -14.44 26.17 -31.66
CA SER A 5 -13.98 24.88 -31.16
C SER A 5 -12.45 24.83 -31.23
N TYR A 6 -11.78 25.02 -30.10
CA TYR A 6 -10.35 24.79 -29.97
C TYR A 6 -10.08 23.29 -29.98
N ARG A 7 -9.89 22.73 -31.18
CA ARG A 7 -9.34 21.39 -31.39
C ARG A 7 -7.83 21.47 -31.14
N SER A 8 -7.41 21.18 -29.91
CA SER A 8 -6.00 20.98 -29.57
C SER A 8 -5.51 19.70 -30.24
N THR A 9 -4.93 19.81 -31.42
CA THR A 9 -4.21 18.73 -32.09
C THR A 9 -2.94 18.45 -31.28
N ILE A 10 -3.00 17.49 -30.36
CA ILE A 10 -1.79 16.89 -29.80
C ILE A 10 -1.27 15.95 -30.90
N GLU A 11 -0.32 16.44 -31.69
CA GLU A 11 0.45 15.61 -32.61
C GLU A 11 1.30 14.65 -31.78
N PHE A 12 0.85 13.40 -31.66
CA PHE A 12 1.71 12.32 -31.21
C PHE A 12 2.69 12.00 -32.35
N PRO A 13 4.01 11.89 -32.09
CA PRO A 13 4.95 11.51 -33.13
C PRO A 13 4.60 10.12 -33.65
N ASP A 14 4.46 10.01 -34.97
CA ASP A 14 4.28 8.75 -35.71
C ASP A 14 5.50 7.83 -35.52
N VAL A 15 5.52 7.11 -34.41
CA VAL A 15 6.47 6.02 -34.14
C VAL A 15 5.79 4.67 -34.40
N TYR A 16 5.20 4.52 -35.59
CA TYR A 16 4.80 3.21 -36.10
C TYR A 16 5.25 3.10 -37.55
N ALA A 17 6.55 2.93 -37.72
CA ALA A 17 7.14 2.47 -38.96
C ALA A 17 6.57 1.08 -39.28
N LYS A 18 5.76 1.05 -40.34
CA LYS A 18 5.41 -0.07 -41.22
C LYS A 18 6.38 -1.26 -41.08
N GLN A 19 6.03 -2.27 -40.29
CA GLN A 19 6.67 -3.58 -40.38
C GLN A 19 5.97 -4.40 -41.47
N PRO A 20 6.72 -5.03 -42.40
CA PRO A 20 6.12 -5.90 -43.40
C PRO A 20 5.59 -7.19 -42.75
N SER A 21 4.32 -7.46 -43.04
CA SER A 21 3.62 -8.70 -42.77
C SER A 21 4.27 -9.86 -43.52
N SER A 22 4.97 -10.74 -42.81
CA SER A 22 5.34 -12.07 -43.31
C SER A 22 5.75 -12.99 -42.15
N TYR A 23 4.80 -13.71 -41.58
CA TYR A 23 4.84 -15.18 -41.37
C TYR A 23 3.64 -15.59 -40.51
N VAL A 24 2.60 -16.13 -41.15
CA VAL A 24 1.62 -16.98 -40.48
C VAL A 24 2.33 -18.30 -40.18
N ARG A 25 2.53 -18.60 -38.91
CA ARG A 25 2.92 -19.94 -38.46
C ARG A 25 1.82 -20.42 -37.52
N ASP A 26 1.02 -21.35 -38.03
CA ASP A 26 0.07 -22.13 -37.24
C ASP A 26 0.83 -22.81 -36.09
N MET A 27 0.42 -22.50 -34.86
CA MET A 27 0.71 -23.31 -33.68
C MET A 27 -0.61 -23.72 -33.05
N ASP A 28 -1.08 -24.90 -33.45
CA ASP A 28 -1.94 -25.73 -32.63
C ASP A 28 -1.14 -26.21 -31.41
N THR A 29 -1.38 -25.60 -30.26
CA THR A 29 -0.93 -26.15 -28.97
C THR A 29 -2.09 -26.12 -27.99
N SER A 30 -2.85 -27.21 -27.99
CA SER A 30 -3.82 -27.57 -26.97
C SER A 30 -3.09 -27.98 -25.67
N HIS A 31 -2.82 -27.00 -24.81
CA HIS A 31 -2.44 -27.28 -23.42
C HIS A 31 -3.65 -27.08 -22.50
N SER A 32 -4.22 -28.21 -22.08
CA SER A 32 -5.08 -28.33 -20.91
C SER A 32 -4.34 -27.83 -19.68
N MET A 33 -4.74 -26.67 -19.15
CA MET A 33 -4.32 -26.23 -17.82
C MET A 33 -5.28 -26.79 -16.78
N ASP A 34 -4.87 -27.90 -16.17
CA ASP A 34 -5.45 -28.34 -14.91
C ASP A 34 -5.14 -27.28 -13.83
N SER A 35 -6.21 -26.73 -13.26
CA SER A 35 -6.13 -25.76 -12.18
C SER A 35 -5.57 -26.43 -10.92
N PRO A 36 -4.48 -25.92 -10.31
CA PRO A 36 -4.02 -26.42 -9.03
C PRO A 36 -5.04 -26.03 -7.95
N LEU A 37 -5.74 -27.04 -7.43
CA LEU A 37 -6.51 -26.97 -6.20
C LEU A 37 -5.59 -26.44 -5.08
N LEU A 38 -5.89 -25.23 -4.62
CA LEU A 38 -5.27 -24.62 -3.44
C LEU A 38 -5.47 -25.55 -2.23
N SER A 39 -4.36 -26.12 -1.76
CA SER A 39 -4.31 -26.93 -0.54
C SER A 39 -4.74 -26.07 0.67
N PRO A 40 -5.64 -26.57 1.55
CA PRO A 40 -6.17 -25.84 2.70
C PRO A 40 -5.16 -25.55 3.82
N ASP A 41 -3.89 -25.99 3.69
CA ASP A 41 -2.89 -25.86 4.74
C ASP A 41 -2.20 -24.47 4.83
N SER A 42 -2.29 -23.61 3.80
CA SER A 42 -1.67 -22.28 3.88
C SER A 42 -2.43 -21.28 4.77
N ALA A 43 -3.72 -21.56 5.07
CA ALA A 43 -4.52 -20.75 5.97
C ALA A 43 -4.13 -20.91 7.46
N ARG A 44 -3.44 -22.00 7.83
CA ARG A 44 -3.03 -22.26 9.22
C ARG A 44 -1.79 -21.48 9.66
N GLN A 45 -0.89 -21.11 8.74
CA GLN A 45 0.33 -20.37 9.10
C GLN A 45 0.08 -18.88 9.40
N SER A 46 -0.98 -18.29 8.83
CA SER A 46 -1.37 -16.89 9.08
C SER A 46 -1.87 -16.66 10.53
N LEU A 47 -2.53 -17.65 11.13
CA LEU A 47 -3.08 -17.56 12.50
C LEU A 47 -2.02 -17.58 13.61
N GLY A 48 -0.84 -18.13 13.36
CA GLY A 48 0.25 -18.19 14.35
C GLY A 48 0.83 -16.80 14.67
N PHE A 49 0.98 -15.94 13.66
CA PHE A 49 1.52 -14.59 13.83
C PHE A 49 0.59 -13.67 14.63
N THR A 50 -0.72 -13.81 14.47
CA THR A 50 -1.70 -13.00 15.20
C THR A 50 -1.70 -13.33 16.70
N LYS A 51 -1.51 -14.61 17.06
CA LYS A 51 -1.44 -15.04 18.46
C LYS A 51 -0.17 -14.54 19.15
N ALA A 52 0.98 -14.60 18.47
CA ALA A 52 2.24 -14.06 18.99
C ALA A 52 2.22 -12.53 19.18
N ALA A 53 1.58 -11.79 18.26
CA ALA A 53 1.45 -10.34 18.36
C ALA A 53 0.56 -9.87 19.54
N ILE A 54 -0.44 -10.67 19.92
CA ILE A 54 -1.30 -10.38 21.08
C ILE A 54 -0.55 -10.62 22.40
N THR A 55 0.23 -11.70 22.51
CA THR A 55 1.00 -12.00 23.74
C THR A 55 2.12 -10.99 24.00
N PHE A 56 2.79 -10.50 22.96
CA PHE A 56 3.83 -9.47 23.10
C PHE A 56 3.26 -8.13 23.57
N ARG A 57 2.04 -7.79 23.15
CA ARG A 57 1.34 -6.57 23.59
C ARG A 57 0.98 -6.61 25.08
N ASP A 58 0.60 -7.77 25.60
CA ASP A 58 0.27 -7.93 27.03
C ASP A 58 1.51 -7.87 27.93
N GLN A 59 2.66 -8.41 27.49
CA GLN A 59 3.92 -8.29 28.26
C GLN A 59 4.42 -6.84 28.35
N LEU A 60 4.26 -6.03 27.31
CA LEU A 60 4.62 -4.60 27.37
C LEU A 60 3.73 -3.79 28.32
N GLY A 61 2.50 -4.27 28.59
CA GLY A 61 1.56 -3.64 29.52
C GLY A 61 1.95 -3.79 31.00
N SER A 62 2.59 -4.91 31.39
CA SER A 62 2.99 -5.17 32.77
C SER A 62 4.27 -4.42 33.17
N ILE A 63 5.22 -4.29 32.24
CA ILE A 63 6.47 -3.54 32.46
C ILE A 63 6.18 -2.05 32.69
N ARG A 64 5.22 -1.47 31.96
CA ARG A 64 4.84 -0.06 32.12
C ARG A 64 4.24 0.23 33.50
N ARG A 65 3.44 -0.70 34.04
CA ARG A 65 2.81 -0.54 35.36
C ARG A 65 3.81 -0.59 36.51
N LYS A 66 4.92 -1.33 36.37
CA LYS A 66 5.96 -1.41 37.40
C LYS A 66 6.77 -0.12 37.53
N ARG A 67 6.89 0.67 36.46
CA ARG A 67 7.66 1.93 36.46
C ARG A 67 6.94 3.08 37.17
N ASP A 68 5.60 3.07 37.19
CA ASP A 68 4.81 4.14 37.81
C ASP A 68 4.73 4.01 39.35
N SER A 69 5.02 2.82 39.91
CA SER A 69 4.95 2.56 41.36
C SER A 69 6.23 2.94 42.14
N GLU A 70 7.36 3.16 41.46
CA GLU A 70 8.66 3.43 42.12
C GLU A 70 9.05 4.92 42.09
N GLN A 71 8.23 5.78 41.49
CA GLN A 71 8.53 7.21 41.32
C GLN A 71 7.79 8.10 42.33
N THR A 72 7.71 7.63 43.58
CA THR A 72 7.29 8.47 44.71
C THR A 72 8.50 8.63 45.61
N VAL A 73 8.87 9.87 45.93
CA VAL A 73 9.98 10.27 46.83
C VAL A 73 11.34 10.46 46.14
N THR A 74 11.51 11.62 45.49
CA THR A 74 12.58 12.60 45.79
C THR A 74 12.37 13.84 44.90
N SER A 75 11.95 14.93 45.53
CA SER A 75 11.86 16.27 44.94
C SER A 75 13.28 16.81 44.71
N SER A 76 13.97 16.27 43.70
CA SER A 76 15.27 16.74 43.23
C SER A 76 15.07 17.89 42.26
N TRP A 77 15.87 18.94 42.42
CA TRP A 77 15.91 20.15 41.60
C TRP A 77 16.24 19.77 40.16
N VAL A 78 15.21 19.60 39.31
CA VAL A 78 15.41 19.29 37.88
C VAL A 78 15.84 20.59 37.20
N PRO A 79 17.07 20.67 36.64
CA PRO A 79 17.50 21.85 35.91
C PRO A 79 16.55 22.10 34.73
N PRO A 80 16.25 23.37 34.40
CA PRO A 80 15.34 23.70 33.31
C PRO A 80 15.81 23.01 32.04
N THR A 81 14.98 22.09 31.56
CA THR A 81 15.27 21.30 30.36
C THR A 81 15.47 22.29 29.21
N PRO A 82 16.62 22.26 28.50
CA PRO A 82 16.85 23.19 27.41
C PRO A 82 15.72 23.05 26.39
N THR A 83 14.98 24.15 26.19
CA THR A 83 13.84 24.22 25.28
C THR A 83 14.34 24.01 23.85
N LEU A 84 14.35 22.75 23.40
CA LEU A 84 14.67 22.42 22.01
C LEU A 84 13.69 23.19 21.09
N PRO A 85 14.22 23.90 20.08
CA PRO A 85 13.61 25.11 19.52
C PRO A 85 12.39 24.82 18.63
N ALA A 86 11.52 25.83 18.51
CA ALA A 86 10.29 25.93 17.70
C ALA A 86 10.34 25.39 16.25
N LYS A 87 11.54 25.08 15.72
CA LYS A 87 11.75 24.48 14.40
C LYS A 87 11.14 23.06 14.28
N ARG A 88 11.06 22.29 15.36
CA ARG A 88 10.52 20.90 15.32
C ARG A 88 9.03 20.84 14.99
N ASP A 89 8.24 21.75 15.54
CA ASP A 89 6.79 21.79 15.36
C ASP A 89 6.40 22.12 13.91
N SER A 90 7.25 22.88 13.21
CA SER A 90 7.05 23.22 11.79
C SER A 90 7.16 22.01 10.85
N LEU A 91 8.09 21.09 11.14
CA LEU A 91 8.32 19.90 10.32
C LEU A 91 7.19 18.88 10.50
N ASP A 92 6.72 18.69 11.73
CA ASP A 92 5.57 17.84 12.05
C ASP A 92 4.28 18.36 11.39
N ARG A 93 4.09 19.69 11.34
CA ARG A 93 2.95 20.29 10.64
C ARG A 93 3.06 20.10 9.12
N SER A 94 4.25 20.26 8.57
CA SER A 94 4.50 20.11 7.12
C SER A 94 4.22 18.68 6.66
N ILE A 95 4.67 17.66 7.41
CA ILE A 95 4.39 16.25 7.10
C ILE A 95 2.88 15.97 7.09
N LYS A 96 2.13 16.52 8.05
CA LYS A 96 0.67 16.35 8.09
C LYS A 96 0.00 16.95 6.87
N ILE A 97 0.39 18.17 6.49
CA ILE A 97 -0.16 18.85 5.30
C ILE A 97 0.18 18.06 4.04
N LEU A 98 1.42 17.61 3.88
CA LEU A 98 1.84 16.81 2.73
C LEU A 98 1.02 15.53 2.60
N ARG A 99 0.74 14.83 3.71
CA ARG A 99 -0.10 13.62 3.71
C ARG A 99 -1.55 13.91 3.32
N ILE A 100 -2.11 15.03 3.79
CA ILE A 100 -3.47 15.43 3.43
C ILE A 100 -3.53 15.74 1.93
N VAL A 101 -2.61 16.57 1.44
CA VAL A 101 -2.54 16.93 0.01
C VAL A 101 -2.34 15.69 -0.85
N GLN A 102 -1.41 14.80 -0.49
CA GLN A 102 -1.19 13.54 -1.17
C GLN A 102 -2.46 12.70 -1.20
N SER A 103 -3.10 12.48 -0.05
CA SER A 103 -4.34 11.69 0.06
C SER A 103 -5.50 12.29 -0.73
N THR A 104 -5.58 13.62 -0.83
CA THR A 104 -6.60 14.30 -1.66
C THR A 104 -6.32 14.11 -3.15
N LEU A 105 -5.07 14.29 -3.58
CA LEU A 105 -4.69 14.07 -4.98
C LEU A 105 -4.92 12.62 -5.40
N THR A 106 -4.52 11.66 -4.56
CA THR A 106 -4.73 10.24 -4.83
C THR A 106 -6.21 9.86 -4.86
N ALA A 107 -7.03 10.45 -3.99
CA ALA A 107 -8.48 10.25 -4.01
C ALA A 107 -9.10 10.79 -5.31
N LEU A 108 -8.70 11.99 -5.76
CA LEU A 108 -9.23 12.60 -6.98
C LEU A 108 -8.84 11.81 -8.23
N LEU A 109 -7.60 11.36 -8.33
CA LEU A 109 -7.15 10.50 -9.43
C LEU A 109 -7.89 9.15 -9.42
N SER A 110 -8.02 8.51 -8.26
CA SER A 110 -8.76 7.26 -8.12
C SER A 110 -10.24 7.42 -8.51
N LEU A 111 -10.87 8.53 -8.12
CA LEU A 111 -12.24 8.85 -8.51
C LEU A 111 -12.37 9.06 -10.01
N ALA A 112 -11.43 9.80 -10.63
CA ALA A 112 -11.43 10.01 -12.08
C ALA A 112 -11.28 8.69 -12.85
N ILE A 113 -10.36 7.82 -12.43
CA ILE A 113 -10.19 6.49 -13.03
C ILE A 113 -11.47 5.66 -12.87
N ALA A 114 -12.04 5.60 -11.66
CA ALA A 114 -13.27 4.86 -11.40
C ALA A 114 -14.44 5.37 -12.26
N PHE A 115 -14.56 6.69 -12.42
CA PHE A 115 -15.59 7.30 -13.28
C PHE A 115 -15.40 6.94 -14.76
N MET A 116 -14.18 7.06 -15.29
CA MET A 116 -13.87 6.72 -16.69
C MET A 116 -14.14 5.23 -16.97
N GLN A 117 -13.63 4.33 -16.13
CA GLN A 117 -13.83 2.89 -16.30
C GLN A 117 -15.29 2.47 -16.08
N GLY A 118 -15.97 3.09 -15.11
CA GLY A 118 -17.39 2.88 -14.86
C GLY A 118 -18.27 3.30 -16.04
N ARG A 119 -17.96 4.44 -16.69
CA ARG A 119 -18.65 4.89 -17.91
C ARG A 119 -18.48 3.89 -19.06
N VAL A 120 -17.25 3.45 -19.34
CA VAL A 120 -16.98 2.45 -20.40
C VAL A 120 -17.77 1.17 -20.14
N TYR A 121 -17.71 0.66 -18.92
CA TYR A 121 -18.43 -0.55 -18.53
C TYR A 121 -19.96 -0.39 -18.64
N TYR A 122 -20.49 0.77 -18.25
CA TYR A 122 -21.91 1.09 -18.39
C TYR A 122 -22.36 1.11 -19.86
N ILE A 123 -21.60 1.78 -20.74
CA ILE A 123 -21.90 1.82 -22.19
C ILE A 123 -21.87 0.41 -22.77
N PHE A 124 -20.87 -0.40 -22.41
CA PHE A 124 -20.80 -1.80 -22.81
C PHE A 124 -22.06 -2.57 -22.40
N LEU A 125 -22.48 -2.52 -21.13
CA LEU A 125 -23.67 -3.22 -20.67
C LEU A 125 -24.94 -2.83 -21.42
N ARG A 126 -25.04 -1.56 -21.82
CA ARG A 126 -26.20 -1.04 -22.55
C ARG A 126 -26.20 -1.42 -24.03
N THR A 127 -25.04 -1.62 -24.63
CA THR A 127 -24.88 -1.82 -26.09
C THR A 127 -24.34 -3.20 -26.48
N LYS A 128 -24.10 -4.09 -25.51
CA LYS A 128 -23.60 -5.47 -25.74
C LYS A 128 -24.45 -6.33 -26.69
N ASN A 129 -25.73 -5.98 -26.89
CA ASN A 129 -26.64 -6.71 -27.76
C ASN A 129 -26.62 -6.20 -29.21
N VAL A 130 -25.92 -5.10 -29.51
CA VAL A 130 -25.81 -4.55 -30.87
C VAL A 130 -24.76 -5.36 -31.63
N PRO A 131 -25.12 -6.08 -32.71
CA PRO A 131 -24.18 -6.89 -33.47
C PRO A 131 -23.04 -6.04 -34.05
N GLY A 132 -21.80 -6.46 -33.81
CA GLY A 132 -20.60 -5.77 -34.31
C GLY A 132 -20.12 -4.60 -33.45
N ALA A 133 -20.92 -4.07 -32.51
CA ALA A 133 -20.49 -2.96 -31.67
C ALA A 133 -19.35 -3.33 -30.69
N TRP A 134 -19.27 -4.61 -30.33
CA TRP A 134 -18.31 -5.18 -29.39
C TRP A 134 -17.77 -6.53 -29.90
N PRO A 135 -16.61 -7.00 -29.39
CA PRO A 135 -16.10 -8.32 -29.71
C PRO A 135 -17.11 -9.41 -29.34
N LYS A 136 -17.12 -10.53 -30.07
CA LYS A 136 -18.01 -11.67 -29.79
C LYS A 136 -17.84 -12.23 -28.38
N THR A 137 -16.59 -12.23 -27.88
CA THR A 137 -16.22 -12.68 -26.54
C THR A 137 -15.44 -11.56 -25.86
N PRO A 138 -16.12 -10.55 -25.29
CA PRO A 138 -15.45 -9.38 -24.72
C PRO A 138 -14.71 -9.76 -23.43
N GLN A 139 -13.42 -9.47 -23.37
CA GLN A 139 -12.64 -9.58 -22.13
C GLN A 139 -12.79 -8.29 -21.33
N LEU A 140 -13.39 -8.40 -20.15
CA LEU A 140 -13.71 -7.29 -19.25
C LEU A 140 -12.67 -7.11 -18.13
N THR A 141 -11.69 -8.01 -18.06
CA THR A 141 -10.78 -8.15 -16.93
C THR A 141 -10.03 -6.86 -16.64
N GLN A 142 -9.44 -6.21 -17.65
CA GLN A 142 -8.66 -4.98 -17.47
C GLN A 142 -9.52 -3.83 -16.92
N THR A 143 -10.72 -3.63 -17.49
CA THR A 143 -11.68 -2.59 -17.08
C THR A 143 -12.13 -2.81 -15.63
N LEU A 144 -12.55 -4.03 -15.28
CA LEU A 144 -13.05 -4.35 -13.95
C LEU A 144 -11.94 -4.31 -12.89
N LEU A 145 -10.73 -4.75 -13.25
CA LEU A 145 -9.59 -4.74 -12.35
C LEU A 145 -9.17 -3.30 -12.03
N LEU A 146 -9.01 -2.43 -13.03
CA LEU A 146 -8.66 -1.03 -12.78
C LEU A 146 -9.79 -0.26 -12.06
N PHE A 147 -11.05 -0.55 -12.40
CA PHE A 147 -12.21 0.02 -11.71
C PHE A 147 -12.24 -0.36 -10.23
N SER A 148 -12.11 -1.65 -9.91
CA SER A 148 -12.18 -2.15 -8.53
C SER A 148 -11.03 -1.66 -7.65
N VAL A 149 -9.80 -1.64 -8.18
CA VAL A 149 -8.63 -1.06 -7.48
C VAL A 149 -8.88 0.42 -7.20
N SER A 150 -9.42 1.16 -8.16
CA SER A 150 -9.67 2.61 -8.01
C SER A 150 -10.78 2.94 -7.03
N VAL A 151 -11.88 2.16 -7.01
CA VAL A 151 -12.94 2.32 -6.00
C VAL A 151 -12.41 2.01 -4.59
N SER A 152 -11.61 0.96 -4.46
CA SER A 152 -10.99 0.58 -3.18
C SER A 152 -10.03 1.68 -2.68
N ALA A 153 -9.15 2.14 -3.57
CA ALA A 153 -8.20 3.22 -3.33
C ALA A 153 -8.90 4.52 -2.89
N PHE A 154 -9.94 4.93 -3.64
CA PHE A 154 -10.76 6.10 -3.32
C PHE A 154 -11.39 5.96 -1.93
N THR A 155 -11.98 4.80 -1.63
CA THR A 155 -12.60 4.54 -0.32
C THR A 155 -11.60 4.66 0.83
N PHE A 156 -10.40 4.10 0.68
CA PHE A 156 -9.35 4.21 1.70
C PHE A 156 -8.87 5.66 1.89
N ASP A 157 -8.64 6.39 0.81
CA ASP A 157 -8.17 7.77 0.88
C ASP A 157 -9.24 8.69 1.51
N ILE A 158 -10.52 8.48 1.19
CA ILE A 158 -11.62 9.20 1.83
C ILE A 158 -11.72 8.88 3.32
N CYS A 159 -11.63 7.61 3.72
CA CYS A 159 -11.59 7.21 5.13
C CYS A 159 -10.42 7.86 5.88
N MET A 160 -9.24 7.94 5.25
CA MET A 160 -8.07 8.62 5.82
C MET A 160 -8.29 10.12 5.96
N LEU A 161 -8.85 10.78 4.94
CA LEU A 161 -9.20 12.20 4.99
C LEU A 161 -10.21 12.47 6.12
N PHE A 162 -11.26 11.65 6.26
CA PHE A 162 -12.19 11.76 7.38
C PHE A 162 -11.49 11.59 8.73
N ALA A 163 -10.59 10.62 8.86
CA ALA A 163 -9.81 10.42 10.09
C ALA A 163 -8.94 11.66 10.43
N TYR A 164 -8.43 12.39 9.43
CA TYR A 164 -7.69 13.64 9.64
C TYR A 164 -8.58 14.84 10.00
N LEU A 165 -9.80 14.89 9.48
CA LEU A 165 -10.74 15.99 9.73
C LEU A 165 -11.48 15.89 11.06
N MET A 166 -11.55 14.70 11.68
CA MET A 166 -12.27 14.51 12.94
C MET A 166 -11.59 15.25 14.13
N PRO A 167 -12.28 16.19 14.81
CA PRO A 167 -11.68 17.05 15.85
C PRO A 167 -11.49 16.36 17.22
N ASN A 168 -11.93 15.10 17.37
CA ASN A 168 -12.06 14.48 18.68
C ASN A 168 -10.71 13.98 19.26
N LYS A 169 -10.07 14.81 20.10
CA LYS A 169 -8.71 14.62 20.63
C LYS A 169 -8.44 13.28 21.33
N ARG A 170 -9.45 12.64 21.93
CA ARG A 170 -9.27 11.37 22.67
C ARG A 170 -9.23 10.15 21.75
N PHE A 171 -10.21 10.04 20.86
CA PHE A 171 -10.24 8.96 19.87
C PHE A 171 -9.17 9.15 18.80
N ALA A 172 -8.92 10.40 18.37
CA ALA A 172 -7.91 10.73 17.38
C ALA A 172 -6.51 10.26 17.79
N LYS A 173 -6.12 10.30 19.07
CA LYS A 173 -4.78 9.82 19.50
C LYS A 173 -4.61 8.31 19.34
N LYS A 174 -5.64 7.51 19.63
CA LYS A 174 -5.61 6.04 19.44
C LYS A 174 -5.66 5.70 17.96
N LEU A 175 -6.60 6.31 17.24
CA LEU A 175 -6.76 6.15 15.80
C LEU A 175 -5.49 6.57 15.05
N TYR A 176 -4.85 7.67 15.42
CA TYR A 176 -3.63 8.15 14.74
C TYR A 176 -2.46 7.15 14.82
N ARG A 177 -2.31 6.43 15.94
CA ARG A 177 -1.27 5.38 16.03
C ARG A 177 -1.57 4.22 15.10
N ILE A 178 -2.81 3.75 15.09
CA ILE A 178 -3.25 2.64 14.23
C ILE A 178 -3.18 3.08 12.77
N ALA A 179 -3.70 4.26 12.46
CA ALA A 179 -3.72 4.86 11.14
C ALA A 179 -2.32 5.08 10.58
N ASN A 180 -1.33 5.49 11.39
CA ASN A 180 0.05 5.62 10.89
C ASN A 180 0.65 4.27 10.46
N GLY A 181 0.40 3.19 11.21
CA GLY A 181 0.85 1.85 10.81
C GLY A 181 0.07 1.30 9.62
N ALA A 182 -1.26 1.41 9.67
CA ALA A 182 -2.15 0.97 8.61
C ALA A 182 -1.91 1.74 7.30
N HIS A 183 -1.60 3.03 7.37
CA HIS A 183 -1.35 3.87 6.20
C HIS A 183 -0.16 3.35 5.39
N TYR A 184 0.91 2.87 6.03
CA TYR A 184 2.05 2.30 5.32
C TYR A 184 1.66 1.02 4.56
N ILE A 185 0.92 0.13 5.23
CA ILE A 185 0.45 -1.13 4.63
C ILE A 185 -0.51 -0.84 3.47
N VAL A 186 -1.49 0.04 3.68
CA VAL A 186 -2.50 0.40 2.69
C VAL A 186 -1.87 1.11 1.49
N THR A 187 -0.96 2.06 1.71
CA THR A 187 -0.26 2.77 0.62
C THR A 187 0.57 1.78 -0.19
N SER A 188 1.34 0.91 0.47
CA SER A 188 2.14 -0.11 -0.22
C SER A 188 1.26 -1.06 -1.04
N ALA A 189 0.13 -1.52 -0.47
CA ALA A 189 -0.82 -2.39 -1.14
C ALA A 189 -1.46 -1.72 -2.37
N LYS A 190 -1.86 -0.43 -2.26
CA LYS A 190 -2.35 0.36 -3.39
C LYS A 190 -1.31 0.48 -4.49
N THR A 191 -0.06 0.79 -4.14
CA THR A 191 1.02 0.98 -5.12
C THR A 191 1.27 -0.32 -5.88
N VAL A 192 1.35 -1.45 -5.18
CA VAL A 192 1.50 -2.77 -5.80
C VAL A 192 0.30 -3.11 -6.67
N ALA A 193 -0.93 -2.85 -6.20
CA ALA A 193 -2.14 -3.11 -6.96
C ALA A 193 -2.17 -2.30 -8.27
N TYR A 194 -1.88 -1.00 -8.22
CA TYR A 194 -1.82 -0.16 -9.42
C TYR A 194 -0.67 -0.56 -10.36
N ALA A 195 0.49 -0.94 -9.82
CA ALA A 195 1.62 -1.41 -10.63
C ALA A 195 1.28 -2.68 -11.39
N LEU A 196 0.75 -3.71 -10.69
CA LEU A 196 0.32 -4.96 -11.30
C LEU A 196 -0.79 -4.73 -12.33
N THR A 197 -1.78 -3.90 -11.98
CA THR A 197 -2.86 -3.51 -12.90
C THR A 197 -2.31 -2.86 -14.16
N SER A 198 -1.39 -1.91 -14.02
CA SER A 198 -0.80 -1.17 -15.15
C SER A 198 -0.01 -2.09 -16.07
N VAL A 199 0.70 -3.07 -15.51
CA VAL A 199 1.41 -4.11 -16.25
C VAL A 199 0.43 -5.02 -16.99
N VAL A 200 -0.61 -5.53 -16.32
CA VAL A 200 -1.64 -6.39 -16.93
C VAL A 200 -2.36 -5.64 -18.06
N CYS A 201 -2.73 -4.38 -17.84
CA CYS A 201 -3.31 -3.52 -18.88
C CYS A 201 -2.34 -3.42 -20.05
N LYS A 202 -1.07 -3.06 -19.82
CA LYS A 202 -0.09 -2.84 -20.90
C LYS A 202 0.23 -4.12 -21.69
N LEU A 203 0.33 -5.26 -21.02
CA LEU A 203 0.58 -6.56 -21.66
C LEU A 203 -0.64 -7.09 -22.40
N GLY A 204 -1.84 -6.83 -21.88
CA GLY A 204 -3.09 -7.15 -22.58
C GLY A 204 -3.33 -6.24 -23.80
N PHE A 205 -2.77 -5.03 -23.79
CA PHE A 205 -2.85 -4.10 -24.90
C PHE A 205 -1.93 -4.51 -26.05
N ASN A 206 -2.52 -5.11 -27.07
CA ASN A 206 -1.82 -5.39 -28.31
C ASN A 206 -1.91 -4.19 -29.26
N PHE A 207 -1.18 -3.10 -28.95
CA PHE A 207 -1.15 -1.86 -29.76
C PHE A 207 -0.80 -2.10 -31.23
N GLY A 208 -0.08 -3.19 -31.54
CA GLY A 208 0.35 -3.51 -32.90
C GLY A 208 -0.70 -4.21 -33.76
N ASN A 209 -1.82 -4.66 -33.19
CA ASN A 209 -2.79 -5.46 -33.93
C ASN A 209 -4.10 -4.69 -34.10
N SER A 210 -4.11 -3.73 -35.01
CA SER A 210 -5.32 -2.98 -35.40
C SER A 210 -6.29 -3.82 -36.26
N SER A 211 -6.06 -5.13 -36.40
CA SER A 211 -6.81 -6.03 -37.30
C SER A 211 -8.21 -6.41 -36.80
N GLY A 212 -8.76 -5.70 -35.82
CA GLY A 212 -10.08 -6.00 -35.25
C GLY A 212 -10.17 -7.34 -34.51
N THR A 213 -9.07 -8.08 -34.31
CA THR A 213 -9.11 -9.39 -33.63
C THR A 213 -9.00 -9.30 -32.10
N ASN A 214 -8.82 -8.11 -31.55
CA ASN A 214 -8.63 -7.98 -30.12
C ASN A 214 -9.95 -8.21 -29.37
N THR A 215 -9.88 -9.03 -28.34
CA THR A 215 -11.06 -9.43 -27.57
C THR A 215 -11.26 -8.58 -26.33
N ASP A 216 -10.26 -7.82 -25.89
CA ASP A 216 -10.41 -6.90 -24.76
C ASP A 216 -11.13 -5.62 -25.18
N LEU A 217 -11.94 -5.09 -24.26
CA LEU A 217 -12.68 -3.86 -24.48
C LEU A 217 -11.79 -2.69 -24.86
N TRP A 218 -10.56 -2.66 -24.34
CA TRP A 218 -9.76 -1.45 -24.42
C TRP A 218 -9.17 -1.25 -25.79
N SER A 219 -8.40 -2.24 -26.24
CA SER A 219 -7.83 -2.24 -27.58
C SER A 219 -8.91 -2.29 -28.66
N TRP A 220 -10.05 -2.94 -28.41
CA TRP A 220 -11.21 -2.92 -29.32
C TRP A 220 -11.70 -1.51 -29.58
N THR A 221 -11.93 -0.70 -28.53
CA THR A 221 -12.43 0.68 -28.73
C THR A 221 -11.48 1.59 -29.49
N CYS A 222 -10.23 1.18 -29.69
CA CYS A 222 -9.23 1.90 -30.46
C CYS A 222 -9.05 1.37 -31.90
N THR A 223 -9.83 0.38 -32.36
CA THR A 223 -9.71 -0.13 -33.74
C THR A 223 -10.61 0.62 -34.72
N ALA A 224 -10.32 0.47 -36.03
CA ALA A 224 -11.12 1.06 -37.09
C ALA A 224 -12.54 0.49 -37.14
N GLU A 225 -12.69 -0.81 -36.89
CA GLU A 225 -13.99 -1.49 -36.86
C GLU A 225 -14.87 -0.94 -35.75
N ALA A 226 -14.30 -0.68 -34.56
CA ALA A 226 -15.06 -0.08 -33.47
C ALA A 226 -15.52 1.35 -33.80
N ALA A 227 -14.74 2.10 -34.60
CA ALA A 227 -15.09 3.44 -35.04
C ALA A 227 -16.30 3.45 -36.00
N GLU A 228 -16.54 2.39 -36.77
CA GLU A 228 -17.76 2.24 -37.59
C GLU A 228 -19.04 2.19 -36.73
N TYR A 229 -18.91 1.78 -35.46
CA TYR A 229 -20.01 1.70 -34.49
C TYR A 229 -19.97 2.79 -33.42
N ALA A 230 -19.29 3.92 -33.69
CA ALA A 230 -19.08 5.02 -32.75
C ALA A 230 -20.39 5.58 -32.13
N ASP A 231 -21.50 5.53 -32.87
CA ASP A 231 -22.82 5.97 -32.39
C ASP A 231 -23.33 5.14 -31.20
N TYR A 232 -22.90 3.88 -31.10
CA TYR A 232 -23.31 2.97 -30.03
C TYR A 232 -22.23 2.86 -28.95
N ASN A 233 -21.02 2.50 -29.35
CA ASN A 233 -19.94 2.17 -28.42
C ASN A 233 -19.10 3.40 -28.02
N GLN A 234 -19.29 4.57 -28.65
CA GLN A 234 -18.49 5.77 -28.42
C GLN A 234 -16.97 5.50 -28.51
N ALA A 235 -16.55 4.66 -29.46
CA ALA A 235 -15.20 4.12 -29.57
C ALA A 235 -14.08 5.17 -29.39
N PRO A 236 -14.07 6.31 -30.11
CA PRO A 236 -13.02 7.32 -29.93
C PRO A 236 -12.95 7.87 -28.50
N SER A 237 -14.10 8.25 -27.92
CA SER A 237 -14.15 8.78 -26.55
C SER A 237 -13.76 7.74 -25.50
N ASN A 238 -14.08 6.47 -25.74
CA ASN A 238 -13.76 5.38 -24.82
C ASN A 238 -12.28 5.00 -24.90
N CYS A 239 -11.70 4.98 -26.10
CA CYS A 239 -10.26 4.79 -26.30
C CYS A 239 -9.44 5.87 -25.56
N ASP A 240 -9.83 7.15 -25.70
CA ASP A 240 -9.18 8.26 -25.00
C ASP A 240 -9.33 8.14 -23.48
N ALA A 241 -10.56 7.90 -22.99
CA ALA A 241 -10.83 7.81 -21.56
C ALA A 241 -10.03 6.68 -20.89
N GLN A 242 -9.92 5.54 -21.55
CA GLN A 242 -9.13 4.41 -21.08
C GLN A 242 -7.63 4.70 -21.08
N THR A 243 -7.12 5.32 -22.15
CA THR A 243 -5.71 5.72 -22.26
C THR A 243 -5.34 6.72 -21.15
N ILE A 244 -6.19 7.73 -20.93
CA ILE A 244 -6.03 8.72 -19.85
C ILE A 244 -6.10 8.03 -18.47
N ALA A 245 -7.04 7.12 -18.27
CA ALA A 245 -7.16 6.38 -17.01
C ALA A 245 -5.90 5.56 -16.71
N TRP A 246 -5.24 4.98 -17.72
CA TRP A 246 -3.96 4.29 -17.54
C TRP A 246 -2.84 5.26 -17.16
N TYR A 247 -2.74 6.44 -17.79
CA TYR A 247 -1.78 7.46 -17.39
C TYR A 247 -2.02 7.95 -15.95
N PHE A 248 -3.28 8.12 -15.54
CA PHE A 248 -3.62 8.45 -14.16
C PHE A 248 -3.21 7.34 -13.19
N ALA A 249 -3.34 6.06 -13.56
CA ALA A 249 -2.84 4.95 -12.75
C ALA A 249 -1.30 5.02 -12.59
N LEU A 250 -0.55 5.39 -13.63
CA LEU A 250 0.89 5.60 -13.54
C LEU A 250 1.25 6.80 -12.64
N ALA A 251 0.54 7.92 -12.80
CA ALA A 251 0.73 9.10 -11.95
C ALA A 251 0.46 8.78 -10.47
N GLN A 252 -0.57 7.97 -10.20
CA GLN A 252 -0.91 7.46 -8.88
C GLN A 252 0.25 6.67 -8.26
N ILE A 253 0.85 5.74 -9.01
CA ILE A 253 2.04 4.98 -8.56
C ILE A 253 3.17 5.95 -8.18
N GLY A 254 3.43 6.96 -9.01
CA GLY A 254 4.46 7.97 -8.75
C GLY A 254 4.22 8.75 -7.45
N ILE A 255 2.99 9.22 -7.24
CA ILE A 255 2.60 9.95 -6.02
C ILE A 255 2.73 9.08 -4.78
N GLU A 256 2.30 7.82 -4.84
CA GLU A 256 2.38 6.91 -3.71
C GLU A 256 3.83 6.52 -3.37
N LEU A 257 4.68 6.31 -4.37
CA LEU A 257 6.12 6.06 -4.17
C LEU A 257 6.80 7.23 -3.44
N ILE A 258 6.50 8.46 -3.82
CA ILE A 258 7.01 9.65 -3.11
C ILE A 258 6.56 9.62 -1.64
N GLY A 259 5.29 9.28 -1.38
CA GLY A 259 4.77 9.14 -0.02
C GLY A 259 5.45 8.05 0.81
N VAL A 260 5.78 6.91 0.19
CA VAL A 260 6.55 5.83 0.82
C VAL A 260 7.95 6.32 1.18
N VAL A 261 8.65 6.99 0.27
CA VAL A 261 10.00 7.53 0.50
C VAL A 261 10.00 8.54 1.66
N ILE A 262 9.05 9.49 1.67
CA ILE A 262 8.92 10.46 2.77
C ILE A 262 8.68 9.74 4.10
N SER A 263 7.83 8.70 4.10
CA SER A 263 7.54 7.92 5.30
C SER A 263 8.76 7.17 5.83
N LEU A 264 9.59 6.60 4.95
CA LEU A 264 10.85 5.94 5.32
C LEU A 264 11.86 6.93 5.91
N LEU A 265 12.01 8.13 5.32
CA LEU A 265 12.91 9.16 5.85
C LEU A 265 12.49 9.61 7.26
N VAL A 266 11.20 9.81 7.50
CA VAL A 266 10.67 10.16 8.83
C VAL A 266 10.91 9.03 9.85
N MET A 267 10.78 7.77 9.42
CA MET A 267 11.04 6.62 10.26
C MET A 267 12.52 6.50 10.64
N GLN A 268 13.43 6.66 9.68
CA GLN A 268 14.88 6.65 9.92
C GLN A 268 15.31 7.76 10.88
N GLN A 269 14.76 8.96 10.74
CA GLN A 269 15.03 10.06 11.68
C GLN A 269 14.59 9.72 13.11
N LYS A 270 13.48 8.98 13.26
CA LYS A 270 13.01 8.56 14.58
C LYS A 270 13.91 7.48 15.19
N ILE A 271 14.36 6.52 14.40
CA ILE A 271 15.29 5.47 14.85
C ILE A 271 16.62 6.08 15.33
N ARG A 272 17.17 7.03 14.56
CA ARG A 272 18.41 7.73 14.94
C ARG A 272 18.28 8.49 16.27
N LYS A 273 17.11 9.07 16.54
CA LYS A 273 16.85 9.77 17.81
C LYS A 273 16.80 8.81 18.99
N LEU A 274 16.12 7.67 18.85
CA LEU A 274 16.04 6.67 19.92
C LEU A 274 17.44 6.15 20.28
N GLY A 275 18.28 5.87 19.28
CA GLY A 275 19.68 5.46 19.53
C GLY A 275 20.54 6.53 20.20
N GLN A 276 20.27 7.83 19.98
CA GLN A 276 20.97 8.92 20.67
C GLN A 276 20.53 9.08 22.14
N GLU A 277 19.26 8.82 22.43
CA GLU A 277 18.73 8.86 23.80
C GLU A 277 19.32 7.71 24.65
N ASP A 278 19.37 6.50 24.09
CA ASP A 278 19.95 5.33 24.77
C ASP A 278 21.45 5.53 25.07
N GLY A 279 22.22 6.06 24.12
CA GLY A 279 23.65 6.33 24.31
C GLY A 279 23.95 7.51 25.25
N ALA A 280 23.04 8.49 25.37
CA ALA A 280 23.19 9.59 26.31
C ALA A 280 22.94 9.13 27.75
N GLU A 281 21.98 8.22 27.97
CA GLU A 281 21.69 7.65 29.29
C GLU A 281 22.85 6.77 29.80
N GLU A 282 23.48 5.99 28.91
CA GLU A 282 24.67 5.19 29.23
C GLU A 282 25.86 6.06 29.67
N ASN A 283 26.13 7.15 28.93
CA ASN A 283 27.23 8.07 29.25
C ASN A 283 26.95 8.99 30.47
N ALA A 284 25.68 9.21 30.81
CA ALA A 284 25.29 9.99 31.99
C ALA A 284 25.29 9.18 33.29
N SER A 285 25.36 7.83 33.22
CA SER A 285 25.30 6.94 34.39
C SER A 285 26.58 6.10 34.70
N PRO A 286 27.82 6.55 34.41
CA PRO A 286 29.01 5.77 34.78
C PRO A 286 29.23 5.69 36.31
N SER A 287 28.61 6.58 37.12
CA SER A 287 28.78 6.55 38.58
C SER A 287 27.82 5.63 39.34
N LEU A 288 26.79 5.09 38.67
CA LEU A 288 25.81 4.17 39.28
C LEU A 288 26.10 2.70 38.93
N GLY A 289 26.80 2.46 37.82
CA GLY A 289 27.32 1.13 37.46
C GLY A 289 28.23 0.57 38.54
N ASN A 290 29.21 1.35 39.02
CA ASN A 290 30.18 0.86 40.02
C ASN A 290 29.52 0.44 41.34
N LYS A 291 28.53 1.20 41.83
CA LYS A 291 27.83 0.87 43.09
C LYS A 291 26.94 -0.38 43.00
N ARG A 292 26.49 -0.76 41.80
CA ARG A 292 25.65 -1.96 41.63
C ARG A 292 26.50 -3.23 41.59
N TYR A 293 27.69 -3.16 41.02
CA TYR A 293 28.66 -4.27 41.07
C TYR A 293 29.26 -4.45 42.47
N GLU A 294 29.52 -3.36 43.20
CA GLU A 294 29.98 -3.43 44.59
C GLU A 294 28.93 -4.07 45.52
N LYS A 295 27.65 -3.71 45.34
CA LYS A 295 26.54 -4.28 46.12
C LYS A 295 26.20 -5.72 45.73
N LEU A 296 26.42 -6.12 44.47
CA LEU A 296 26.28 -7.53 44.04
C LEU A 296 27.47 -8.39 44.48
N ALA A 297 28.67 -7.82 44.64
CA ALA A 297 29.83 -8.51 45.18
C ALA A 297 29.70 -8.77 46.70
N GLU A 298 29.07 -7.89 47.47
CA GLU A 298 28.75 -8.14 48.89
C GLU A 298 27.63 -9.19 49.09
N LEU A 299 26.75 -9.38 48.12
CA LEU A 299 25.64 -10.32 48.18
C LEU A 299 25.99 -11.73 47.63
N SER A 300 27.24 -11.95 47.21
CA SER A 300 27.72 -13.22 46.65
C SER A 300 28.84 -13.89 47.47
N PRO A 301 28.64 -14.22 48.76
CA PRO A 301 29.48 -15.23 49.39
C PRO A 301 28.67 -16.38 50.02
N GLU A 302 27.66 -16.98 49.36
CA GLU A 302 27.05 -18.22 49.93
C GLU A 302 26.16 -19.00 48.94
N VAL A 303 26.68 -19.40 47.77
CA VAL A 303 26.03 -20.44 46.95
C VAL A 303 27.07 -21.37 46.33
N ASP A 304 27.92 -21.95 47.19
CA ASP A 304 28.83 -23.05 46.82
C ASP A 304 28.51 -24.27 47.71
N THR A 305 27.25 -24.67 47.84
CA THR A 305 26.91 -26.02 48.34
C THR A 305 25.46 -26.37 47.98
N GLU A 306 25.28 -27.26 47.01
CA GLU A 306 24.07 -28.05 46.67
C GLU A 306 23.87 -28.10 45.15
N LEU A 307 24.82 -28.73 44.46
CA LEU A 307 24.56 -29.32 43.15
C LEU A 307 25.04 -30.78 43.17
N SER A 308 24.42 -31.54 44.05
CA SER A 308 24.35 -32.99 43.94
C SER A 308 22.89 -33.36 43.73
N ASP A 309 22.65 -34.17 42.71
CA ASP A 309 21.50 -35.06 42.60
C ASP A 309 20.19 -34.50 41.99
N VAL A 310 20.19 -34.30 40.67
CA VAL A 310 18.96 -34.51 39.87
C VAL A 310 19.32 -35.17 38.54
N THR A 311 19.24 -36.50 38.50
CA THR A 311 19.13 -37.27 37.26
C THR A 311 17.72 -37.13 36.68
N PRO A 312 17.55 -36.73 35.41
CA PRO A 312 16.26 -36.81 34.74
C PRO A 312 16.06 -38.21 34.13
N ASP A 313 15.07 -38.94 34.65
CA ASP A 313 14.52 -40.13 34.01
C ASP A 313 13.88 -39.76 32.66
N VAL A 314 14.43 -40.34 31.59
CA VAL A 314 13.90 -40.29 30.24
C VAL A 314 12.91 -41.43 30.08
N ASN A 315 11.61 -41.15 30.23
CA ASN A 315 10.58 -42.03 29.70
C ASN A 315 9.25 -41.28 29.48
N ALA A 316 8.82 -41.15 28.23
CA ALA A 316 7.43 -41.30 27.78
C ALA A 316 7.23 -40.62 26.40
N THR A 317 7.21 -41.39 25.32
CA THR A 317 6.00 -41.95 24.66
C THR A 317 5.52 -41.06 23.52
N ALA A 318 5.93 -41.45 22.30
CA ALA A 318 5.36 -40.98 21.06
C ALA A 318 4.01 -41.66 20.82
N HIS A 319 2.96 -40.87 20.59
CA HIS A 319 1.80 -41.29 19.80
C HIS A 319 1.12 -40.06 19.19
N PHE A 320 0.99 -40.14 17.86
CA PHE A 320 0.11 -39.43 16.90
C PHE A 320 0.84 -38.65 15.80
#